data_AF-F3SIJ6-F1
#
_entry.id   AF-F3SIJ6-F1
#
_cell.length_a   1.000
_cell.length_b   1.000
_cell.length_c   1.000
_cell.angle_alpha   90.00
_cell.angle_beta   90.00
_cell.angle_gamma   90.00
#
_symmetry.space_group_name_H-M   'P 1'
#
loop_
_entity.id
_entity.type
_entity.pdbx_description
1 polymer ?
#
loop_
_entity_poly.entity_id
_entity_poly.type
_entity_poly.pdbx_seq_one_letter_code
_entity_poly.pdbx_strand_id
1 'polypeptide(L)' 'MWIEKLENGKYKFFERYKDPYTEKWRRVSVTLDSGSSRAKKEAQKTLDEKIENVL' A
#
# COMPACT_ATOMS: atom_id res chain seq x y z
N MET A 1 2.34 7.00 -0.36
CA MET A 1 2.43 5.82 0.53
C MET A 1 2.72 6.20 1.98
N TRP A 2 1.98 5.57 2.91
CA TRP A 2 2.20 5.62 4.36
C TRP A 2 2.72 4.27 4.87
N ILE A 3 3.48 4.31 5.97
CA ILE A 3 4.12 3.13 6.56
C ILE A 3 3.78 3.06 8.04
N GLU A 4 3.23 1.94 8.48
CA GLU A 4 2.94 1.64 9.87
C GLU A 4 3.77 0.42 10.29
N LYS A 5 4.62 0.59 11.31
CA LYS A 5 5.38 -0.52 11.89
C LYS A 5 4.48 -1.24 12.88
N LEU A 6 4.25 -2.53 12.65
CA LEU A 6 3.47 -3.38 13.54
C LEU A 6 4.33 -3.88 14.70
N GLU A 7 3.69 -4.17 15.83
CA GLU A 7 4.33 -4.71 17.04
C GLU A 7 4.96 -6.09 16.80
N ASN A 8 4.46 -6.83 15.80
CA ASN A 8 5.00 -8.12 15.36
C ASN A 8 6.29 -8.02 14.52
N GLY A 9 6.85 -6.82 14.33
CA GLY A 9 8.07 -6.59 13.55
C GLY A 9 7.82 -6.41 12.05
N LYS A 10 6.58 -6.57 11.57
CA LYS A 10 6.21 -6.36 10.16
C LYS A 10 5.92 -4.89 9.88
N TYR A 11 5.87 -4.56 8.59
CA TYR A 11 5.64 -3.22 8.08
C TYR A 11 4.42 -3.23 7.19
N LYS A 12 3.41 -2.43 7.56
CA LYS A 12 2.22 -2.22 6.77
C LYS A 12 2.37 -0.96 5.94
N PHE A 13 2.37 -1.13 4.64
CA PHE A 13 2.36 -0.08 3.65
C PHE A 13 0.93 0.15 3.19
N PHE A 14 0.47 1.38 3.16
CA PHE A 14 -0.86 1.68 2.69
C PHE A 14 -0.93 2.97 1.89
N GLU A 15 -1.90 3.02 0.98
CA GLU A 15 -2.16 4.18 0.14
C GLU A 15 -3.67 4.40 0.04
N ARG A 16 -4.06 5.67 0.02
CA ARG A 16 -5.45 6.09 -0.19
C ARG A 16 -5.53 6.66 -1.59
N TYR A 17 -6.48 6.17 -2.37
CA TYR A 17 -6.77 6.69 -3.69
C TYR A 17 -8.25 7.05 -3.78
N LYS A 18 -8.56 8.04 -4.62
CA LYS A 18 -9.93 8.36 -4.98
C LYS A 18 -10.28 7.49 -6.17
N ASP A 19 -11.26 6.62 -5.97
CA ASP A 19 -11.80 5.80 -7.05
C ASP A 19 -12.62 6.72 -8.00
N PRO A 20 -12.27 6.81 -9.30
CA PRO A 20 -12.91 7.73 -10.24
C PRO A 20 -14.33 7.29 -10.62
N TYR A 21 -14.66 6.01 -10.46
CA TYR A 21 -15.98 5.47 -10.80
C TYR A 21 -16.98 5.62 -9.66
N THR A 22 -16.51 5.48 -8.42
CA THR A 22 -17.38 5.52 -7.24
C THR A 22 -17.24 6.81 -6.43
N GLU A 23 -16.29 7.68 -6.78
CA GLU A 23 -15.89 8.91 -6.07
C GLU A 23 -15.60 8.74 -4.58
N LYS A 24 -15.52 7.49 -4.13
CA LYS A 24 -15.27 7.12 -2.74
C LYS A 24 -13.78 7.00 -2.52
N TRP A 25 -13.36 7.41 -1.33
CA TRP A 25 -12.01 7.19 -0.85
C TRP A 25 -11.83 5.73 -0.50
N ARG A 26 -10.93 5.05 -1.22
CA ARG A 26 -10.53 3.68 -0.94
C ARG A 26 -9.12 3.64 -0.38
N ARG A 27 -8.81 2.56 0.33
CA ARG A 27 -7.49 2.31 0.92
C ARG A 27 -7.01 0.94 0.51
N VAL A 28 -5.83 0.88 -0.11
CA VAL A 28 -5.08 -0.35 -0.34
C VAL A 28 -3.99 -0.49 0.71
N SER A 29 -3.71 -1.73 1.12
CA SER A 29 -2.59 -2.01 2.00
C SER A 29 -1.87 -3.29 1.60
N VAL A 30 -0.58 -3.33 1.94
CA VAL A 30 0.32 -4.47 1.81
C VAL A 30 1.11 -4.57 3.10
N THR A 31 1.36 -5.80 3.56
CA THR A 31 2.19 -6.03 4.73
C THR A 31 3.43 -6.79 4.29
N LEU A 32 4.61 -6.24 4.58
CA LEU A 32 5.90 -6.88 4.31
C LEU A 32 6.67 -7.10 5.62
N ASP A 33 7.63 -8.01 5.57
CA ASP A 33 8.46 -8.35 6.72
C ASP A 33 9.60 -7.35 6.97
N SER A 34 9.85 -6.43 6.02
CA SER A 34 10.96 -5.47 6.11
C SER A 34 10.52 -4.05 5.75
N GLY A 35 11.10 -3.07 6.44
CA GLY A 35 10.97 -1.64 6.17
C GLY A 35 12.09 -1.07 5.29
N SER A 36 12.97 -1.93 4.74
CA SER A 36 14.09 -1.53 3.89
C SER A 36 13.63 -0.79 2.62
N SER A 37 14.51 0.02 2.03
CA SER A 37 14.24 0.73 0.77
C SER A 37 13.80 -0.20 -0.37
N ARG A 38 14.31 -1.44 -0.40
CA ARG A 38 13.88 -2.47 -1.37
C ARG A 38 12.42 -2.86 -1.14
N ALA A 39 12.06 -3.16 0.10
CA ALA A 39 10.70 -3.51 0.48
C ALA A 39 9.71 -2.36 0.25
N LYS A 40 10.13 -1.10 0.47
CA LYS A 40 9.33 0.09 0.12
C LYS A 40 9.02 0.13 -1.39
N LYS A 41 10.03 -0.11 -2.24
CA LYS A 41 9.84 -0.10 -3.69
C LYS A 41 8.95 -1.25 -4.17
N GLU A 42 9.10 -2.42 -3.58
CA GLU A 42 8.25 -3.59 -3.85
C GLU A 42 6.81 -3.33 -3.41
N ALA A 43 6.61 -2.83 -2.18
CA ALA A 43 5.29 -2.44 -1.70
C ALA A 43 4.65 -1.38 -2.60
N GLN A 44 5.42 -0.41 -3.09
CA GLN A 44 4.89 0.65 -3.94
C GLN A 44 4.36 0.06 -5.23
N LYS A 45 5.18 -0.77 -5.90
CA LYS A 45 4.76 -1.47 -7.11
C LYS A 45 3.49 -2.30 -6.88
N THR A 46 3.42 -3.06 -5.79
CA THR A 46 2.22 -3.87 -5.49
C THR A 46 1.00 -3.03 -5.15
N LEU A 47 1.16 -1.86 -4.51
CA LEU A 47 0.06 -0.94 -4.25
C LEU A 47 -0.43 -0.30 -5.54
N ASP A 48 0.48 0.15 -6.41
CA ASP A 48 0.16 0.68 -7.73
C ASP A 48 -0.56 -0.37 -8.58
N GLU A 49 -0.05 -1.60 -8.66
CA GLU A 49 -0.71 -2.72 -9.37
C GLU A 49 -2.12 -2.99 -8.83
N LYS A 50 -2.33 -2.90 -7.50
CA LYS A 50 -3.66 -3.04 -6.90
C LYS A 50 -4.59 -1.88 -7.24
N ILE A 51 -4.06 -0.66 -7.33
CA ILE A 51 -4.85 0.51 -7.70
C ILE A 51 -5.22 0.43 -9.19
N GLU A 52 -4.26 0.11 -10.06
CA GLU A 52 -4.48 -0.07 -11.50
C GLU A 52 -5.44 -1.21 -11.83
N ASN A 53 -5.45 -2.31 -11.07
CA ASN A 53 -6.45 -3.38 -11.26
C ASN A 53 -7.85 -3.02 -10.76
N VAL A 54 -8.00 -1.96 -9.94
CA VAL A 54 -9.31 -1.53 -9.41
C VAL A 54 -9.86 -0.32 -10.18
N LEU A 55 -8.98 0.49 -10.75
CA LEU A 55 -9.30 1.46 -11.80
C LEU A 55 -9.69 0.73 -13.09
#